data_AF-A0A662IIE6-F1
#
_entry.id   AF-A0A662IIE6-F1
#
_cell.length_a   1.000
_cell.length_b   1.000
_cell.length_c   1.000
_cell.angle_alpha   90.00
_cell.angle_beta   90.00
_cell.angle_gamma   90.00
#
_symmetry.space_group_name_H-M   'P 1'
#
loop_
_entity.id
_entity.type
_entity.pdbx_description
1 polymer ?
#
loop_
_entity_poly.entity_id
_entity_poly.type
_entity_poly.pdbx_seq_one_letter_code
_entity_poly.pdbx_strand_id
1 'polypeptide(L)'
;MSIRLSKIIDHVAYPTGTVLDFHFKKLFGKSPEKIIEEAPKRFYEALVQLNNGDETSTKEFLKLLARLLNRAFDLSLDPETFMLSFLNNDSEYFEEIFKKLKEKEFKEKDT
;
A
#
# COMPACT_ATOMS: atom_id res chain seq x y z
N MET A 1 -6.65 2.76 16.03
CA MET A 1 -5.22 2.50 15.80
C MET A 1 -4.99 2.58 14.30
N SER A 2 -4.01 3.35 13.81
CA SER A 2 -3.76 3.49 12.35
C SER A 2 -2.98 2.27 11.85
N ILE A 3 -3.43 1.65 10.76
CA ILE A 3 -2.63 0.66 10.03
C ILE A 3 -1.30 1.29 9.66
N ARG A 4 -0.22 0.52 9.77
CA ARG A 4 1.10 0.87 9.24
C ARG A 4 1.41 -0.07 8.09
N LEU A 5 1.03 0.31 6.88
CA LEU A 5 1.37 -0.38 5.63
C LEU A 5 2.88 -0.60 5.52
N SER A 6 3.71 0.34 6.01
CA SER A 6 5.16 0.13 6.10
C SER A 6 5.54 -1.12 6.92
N LYS A 7 4.91 -1.35 8.07
CA LYS A 7 5.14 -2.56 8.87
C LYS A 7 4.64 -3.82 8.18
N ILE A 8 3.50 -3.73 7.47
CA ILE A 8 2.95 -4.83 6.70
C ILE A 8 3.92 -5.25 5.59
N ILE A 9 4.42 -4.27 4.83
CA ILE A 9 5.38 -4.51 3.76
C ILE A 9 6.68 -5.08 4.35
N ASP A 10 7.17 -4.53 5.46
CA ASP A 10 8.39 -5.02 6.12
C ASP A 10 8.25 -6.43 6.70
N HIS A 11 7.05 -6.85 7.09
CA HIS A 11 6.81 -8.23 7.53
C HIS A 11 7.15 -9.26 6.44
N VAL A 12 6.99 -8.87 5.17
CA VAL A 12 7.25 -9.76 4.04
C VAL A 12 8.57 -9.45 3.33
N ALA A 13 8.97 -8.19 3.28
CA ALA A 13 10.11 -7.71 2.51
C ALA A 13 10.83 -6.56 3.24
N TYR A 14 11.34 -6.80 4.44
CA TYR A 14 12.18 -5.82 5.13
C TYR A 14 13.45 -5.50 4.29
N PRO A 15 13.85 -4.21 4.14
CA PRO A 15 13.30 -2.99 4.76
C PRO A 15 12.41 -2.15 3.82
N THR A 16 11.76 -2.75 2.82
CA THR A 16 11.03 -2.01 1.77
C THR A 16 9.97 -1.06 2.33
N GLY A 17 9.21 -1.47 3.33
CA GLY A 17 8.18 -0.64 3.95
C GLY A 17 8.77 0.53 4.72
N THR A 18 9.86 0.31 5.45
CA THR A 18 10.61 1.36 6.15
C THR A 18 11.18 2.39 5.16
N VAL A 19 11.74 1.94 4.04
CA VAL A 19 12.27 2.82 2.98
C VAL A 19 11.14 3.65 2.38
N LEU A 20 9.99 3.05 2.06
CA LEU A 20 8.83 3.77 1.56
C LEU A 20 8.34 4.82 2.55
N ASP A 21 8.19 4.47 3.83
CA ASP A 21 7.76 5.42 4.85
C ASP A 21 8.70 6.63 4.97
N PHE A 22 10.02 6.40 4.92
CA PHE A 22 11.02 7.47 4.92
C PHE A 22 10.85 8.42 3.73
N HIS A 23 10.76 7.88 2.51
CA HIS A 23 10.63 8.69 1.30
C HIS A 23 9.31 9.48 1.28
N PHE A 24 8.19 8.86 1.64
CA PHE A 24 6.88 9.52 1.63
C PHE A 24 6.77 10.60 2.71
N LYS A 25 7.32 10.37 3.89
CA LYS A 25 7.42 11.43 4.92
C LYS A 25 8.29 12.59 4.47
N LYS A 26 9.39 12.31 3.78
CA LYS A 26 10.29 13.36 3.26
C LYS A 26 9.64 14.18 2.15
N LEU A 27 8.90 13.54 1.24
CA LEU A 27 8.28 14.20 0.09
C LEU A 27 6.98 14.94 0.45
N PHE A 28 6.16 14.37 1.34
CA PHE A 28 4.79 14.86 1.59
C PHE A 28 4.50 15.21 3.04
N GLY A 29 5.42 14.94 3.98
CA GLY A 29 5.16 15.09 5.42
C GLY A 29 4.13 14.10 5.97
N LYS A 30 3.75 13.08 5.20
CA LYS A 30 2.69 12.11 5.52
C LYS A 30 3.18 10.68 5.30
N SER A 31 2.53 9.73 5.97
CA SER A 31 2.81 8.31 5.77
C SER A 31 2.19 7.79 4.46
N PRO A 32 2.70 6.67 3.91
CA PRO A 32 2.15 6.04 2.72
C PRO A 32 0.62 5.86 2.76
N GLU A 33 0.08 5.34 3.86
CA GLU A 33 -1.36 5.04 3.99
C GLU A 33 -2.20 6.30 3.87
N LYS A 34 -1.74 7.41 4.45
CA LYS A 34 -2.43 8.69 4.38
C LYS A 34 -2.47 9.24 2.96
N ILE A 35 -1.40 9.08 2.20
CA ILE A 35 -1.39 9.48 0.79
C ILE A 35 -2.32 8.60 -0.02
N ILE A 36 -2.36 7.29 0.25
CA ILE A 36 -3.27 6.38 -0.44
C ILE A 36 -4.74 6.70 -0.11
N GLU A 37 -5.09 6.97 1.15
CA GLU A 37 -6.46 7.38 1.53
C GLU A 37 -6.90 8.67 0.80
N GLU A 38 -6.01 9.68 0.75
CA GLU A 38 -6.36 11.01 0.21
C GLU A 38 -6.28 11.10 -1.31
N ALA A 39 -5.27 10.49 -1.92
CA ALA A 39 -4.99 10.59 -3.34
C ALA A 39 -4.15 9.38 -3.82
N PRO A 40 -4.78 8.21 -4.07
CA PRO A 40 -4.09 7.01 -4.51
C PRO A 40 -3.18 7.25 -5.72
N LYS A 41 -3.60 8.09 -6.67
CA LYS A 41 -2.80 8.38 -7.86
C LYS A 41 -1.48 9.07 -7.52
N ARG A 42 -1.47 9.96 -6.51
CA ARG A 42 -0.24 10.60 -6.05
C ARG A 42 0.73 9.60 -5.43
N PHE A 43 0.22 8.58 -4.75
CA PHE A 43 1.06 7.49 -4.25
C PHE A 43 1.77 6.76 -5.40
N TYR A 44 1.03 6.42 -6.46
CA TYR A 44 1.59 5.81 -7.66
C TYR A 44 2.63 6.71 -8.33
N GLU A 45 2.30 7.99 -8.57
CA GLU A 45 3.21 8.94 -9.21
C GLU A 45 4.52 9.10 -8.43
N ALA A 46 4.44 9.15 -7.09
CA ALA A 46 5.61 9.19 -6.22
C ALA A 46 6.44 7.91 -6.32
N LEU A 47 5.81 6.73 -6.36
CA LEU A 47 6.51 5.47 -6.56
C LEU A 47 7.25 5.44 -7.90
N VAL A 48 6.61 5.89 -8.99
CA VAL A 48 7.24 5.98 -10.31
C VAL A 48 8.48 6.87 -10.25
N GLN A 49 8.39 8.02 -9.57
CA GLN A 49 9.54 8.91 -9.40
C GLN A 49 10.66 8.27 -8.59
N LEU A 50 10.33 7.58 -7.49
CA LEU A 50 11.31 6.84 -6.69
C LEU A 50 11.97 5.71 -7.48
N ASN A 51 11.25 5.15 -8.45
CA ASN A 51 11.74 4.11 -9.35
C ASN A 51 12.32 4.67 -10.66
N ASN A 52 12.86 5.89 -10.64
CA ASN A 52 13.51 6.56 -11.79
C ASN A 52 12.64 6.65 -13.05
N GLY A 53 11.32 6.74 -12.91
CA GLY A 53 10.38 6.81 -14.03
C GLY A 53 9.95 5.46 -14.59
N ASP A 54 10.41 4.34 -14.04
CA ASP A 54 10.01 3.01 -14.52
C ASP A 54 8.59 2.64 -14.04
N GLU A 55 7.62 2.96 -14.89
CA GLU A 55 6.21 2.63 -14.70
C GLU A 55 5.94 1.12 -14.69
N THR A 56 6.63 0.35 -15.53
CA THR A 56 6.37 -1.09 -15.70
C THR A 56 6.68 -1.82 -14.41
N SER A 57 7.89 -1.62 -13.87
CA SER A 57 8.28 -2.21 -12.60
C SER A 57 7.45 -1.68 -11.43
N THR A 58 7.01 -0.42 -11.48
CA THR A 58 6.12 0.15 -10.47
C THR A 58 4.75 -0.54 -10.46
N LYS A 59 4.16 -0.79 -11.63
CA LYS A 59 2.88 -1.52 -11.76
C LYS A 59 3.02 -2.95 -11.26
N GLU A 60 4.11 -3.64 -11.63
CA GLU A 60 4.36 -5.01 -11.14
C GLU A 60 4.62 -5.05 -9.63
N PHE A 61 5.29 -4.05 -9.06
CA PHE A 61 5.43 -3.90 -7.61
C PHE A 61 4.06 -3.78 -6.92
N LEU A 62 3.14 -2.98 -7.45
CA LEU A 62 1.79 -2.84 -6.87
C LEU A 62 0.98 -4.14 -6.96
N LYS A 63 1.09 -4.88 -8.07
CA LYS A 63 0.48 -6.21 -8.21
C LYS A 63 1.08 -7.21 -7.22
N LEU A 64 2.40 -7.17 -7.01
CA LEU A 64 3.06 -7.98 -6.00
C LEU A 64 2.55 -7.62 -4.60
N LEU A 65 2.43 -6.33 -4.29
CA LEU A 65 1.90 -5.86 -3.01
C LEU A 65 0.49 -6.41 -2.75
N ALA A 66 -0.39 -6.40 -3.75
CA ALA A 66 -1.73 -7.00 -3.62
C ALA A 66 -1.66 -8.49 -3.24
N ARG A 67 -0.77 -9.26 -3.89
CA ARG A 67 -0.57 -10.69 -3.59
C ARG A 67 -0.01 -10.90 -2.19
N LEU A 68 0.88 -10.04 -1.73
CA LEU A 68 1.42 -10.09 -0.37
C LEU A 68 0.34 -9.80 0.67
N LEU A 69 -0.49 -8.79 0.44
CA LEU A 69 -1.63 -8.46 1.30
C LEU A 69 -2.64 -9.61 1.36
N ASN A 70 -2.93 -10.26 0.23
CA ASN A 70 -3.77 -11.45 0.20
C ASN A 70 -3.19 -12.58 1.04
N ARG A 71 -1.89 -12.86 0.90
CA ARG A 71 -1.22 -13.94 1.65
C ARG A 71 -1.14 -13.66 3.14
N ALA A 72 -0.83 -12.42 3.52
CA ALA A 72 -0.60 -12.05 4.92
C ALA A 72 -1.90 -11.87 5.71
N PHE A 73 -2.96 -11.34 5.09
CA PHE A 73 -4.19 -10.97 5.80
C PHE A 73 -5.43 -11.74 5.32
N ASP A 74 -5.23 -12.73 4.45
CA ASP A 74 -6.32 -13.51 3.84
C ASP A 74 -7.36 -12.55 3.22
N LEU A 75 -6.84 -11.67 2.37
CA LEU A 75 -7.63 -10.78 1.52
C LEU A 75 -7.82 -11.43 0.15
N SER A 76 -8.91 -11.08 -0.53
CA SER A 76 -9.22 -11.53 -1.90
C SER A 76 -9.09 -10.39 -2.90
N LEU A 77 -7.97 -9.67 -2.87
CA LEU A 77 -7.69 -8.58 -3.80
C LEU A 77 -7.29 -9.13 -5.17
N ASP A 78 -7.93 -8.66 -6.23
CA ASP A 78 -7.43 -8.88 -7.58
C ASP A 78 -6.23 -7.95 -7.85
N PRO A 79 -5.03 -8.47 -8.20
CA PRO A 79 -3.84 -7.64 -8.36
C PRO A 79 -3.97 -6.57 -9.46
N GLU A 80 -4.68 -6.86 -10.54
CA GLU A 80 -4.84 -5.92 -11.65
C GLU A 80 -5.76 -4.76 -11.22
N THR A 81 -6.91 -5.09 -10.63
CA THR A 81 -7.85 -4.11 -10.07
C THR A 81 -7.18 -3.24 -9.02
N PHE A 82 -6.42 -3.86 -8.09
CA PHE A 82 -5.69 -3.13 -7.06
C PHE A 82 -4.71 -2.10 -7.65
N MET A 83 -3.96 -2.48 -8.69
CA MET A 83 -3.05 -1.57 -9.40
C MET A 83 -3.82 -0.46 -10.13
N LEU A 84 -4.89 -0.82 -10.86
CA LEU A 84 -5.71 0.14 -11.60
C LEU A 84 -6.42 1.15 -10.68
N SER A 85 -6.82 0.75 -9.48
CA SER A 85 -7.43 1.66 -8.49
C SER A 85 -6.48 2.79 -8.09
N PHE A 86 -5.16 2.57 -8.07
CA PHE A 86 -4.22 3.68 -7.90
C PHE A 86 -4.27 4.65 -9.08
N LEU A 87 -4.23 4.14 -10.32
CA LEU A 87 -4.23 4.98 -11.53
C LEU A 87 -5.54 5.78 -11.69
N ASN A 88 -6.65 5.17 -11.31
CA ASN A 88 -7.99 5.76 -11.34
C ASN A 88 -8.27 6.71 -10.16
N ASN A 89 -7.33 6.83 -9.22
CA ASN A 89 -7.48 7.62 -8.00
C ASN A 89 -8.71 7.21 -7.16
N ASP A 90 -8.96 5.90 -7.08
CA ASP A 90 -10.13 5.33 -6.44
C ASP A 90 -9.93 5.21 -4.92
N SER A 91 -10.16 6.31 -4.20
CA SER A 91 -9.99 6.36 -2.74
C SER A 91 -10.96 5.44 -2.00
N GLU A 92 -12.19 5.25 -2.50
CA GLU A 92 -13.20 4.40 -1.87
C GLU A 92 -12.75 2.94 -1.80
N TYR A 93 -12.17 2.44 -2.89
CA TYR A 93 -11.58 1.10 -2.93
C TYR A 93 -10.51 0.90 -1.85
N PHE A 94 -9.60 1.86 -1.67
CA PHE A 94 -8.56 1.74 -0.64
C PHE A 94 -9.09 1.93 0.78
N GLU A 95 -10.14 2.74 0.98
CA GLU A 95 -10.82 2.85 2.26
C GLU A 95 -11.39 1.50 2.70
N GLU A 96 -12.04 0.76 1.79
CA GLU A 96 -12.55 -0.58 2.09
C GLU A 96 -11.43 -1.58 2.43
N ILE A 97 -10.31 -1.53 1.71
CA ILE A 97 -9.15 -2.38 1.99
C ILE A 97 -8.59 -2.07 3.37
N PHE A 98 -8.40 -0.79 3.70
CA PHE A 98 -7.90 -0.40 5.01
C PHE A 98 -8.88 -0.74 6.13
N LYS A 99 -10.19 -0.73 5.89
CA LYS A 99 -11.16 -1.23 6.86
C LYS A 99 -10.97 -2.73 7.12
N LYS A 100 -10.87 -3.55 6.06
CA LYS A 100 -10.63 -5.01 6.18
C LYS A 100 -9.32 -5.32 6.91
N LEU A 101 -8.26 -4.59 6.61
CA LEU A 101 -6.96 -4.73 7.28
C LEU A 101 -7.05 -4.39 8.77
N LYS A 102 -7.79 -3.33 9.16
CA LYS A 102 -8.00 -2.97 10.59
C LYS A 102 -8.73 -4.07 11.34
N GLU A 103 -9.74 -4.69 10.71
CA GLU A 103 -10.51 -5.79 11.30
C GLU A 103 -9.68 -7.06 11.50
N LYS A 104 -8.74 -7.36 10.59
CA LYS A 104 -7.85 -8.52 10.67
C LYS A 104 -6.73 -8.33 11.71
N GLU A 105 -6.11 -7.14 11.78
CA GLU A 105 -5.11 -6.81 12.82
C GLU A 105 -5.67 -6.91 14.24
N PHE A 106 -6.97 -6.64 14.43
CA PHE A 106 -7.61 -6.75 15.74
C PHE A 106 -7.71 -8.21 16.19
N LYS A 107 -8.03 -9.13 15.28
CA LYS A 107 -8.17 -10.57 15.59
C LYS A 107 -6.85 -11.23 15.97
N GLU A 108 -5.74 -10.84 15.35
CA GLU A 108 -4.41 -11.40 15.70
C GLU A 108 -3.91 -11.01 17.09
N LYS A 109 -4.44 -9.95 17.71
CA LYS A 109 -4.03 -9.50 19.05
C LYS A 109 -4.86 -10.11 20.19
N ASP A 110 -6.02 -10.67 19.87
CA ASP A 110 -6.93 -11.32 20.82
C ASP A 110 -6.73 -12.84 20.88
N THR A 111 -5.75 -13.38 20.15
CA THR A 111 -5.37 -14.80 20.13
C THR A 111 -3.99 -15.00 20.75
#